data_AF-W1Q7G6-F1
#
_entry.id   AF-W1Q7G6-F1
#
_cell.length_a   1.000
_cell.length_b   1.000
_cell.length_c   1.000
_cell.angle_alpha   90.00
_cell.angle_beta   90.00
_cell.angle_gamma   90.00
#
_symmetry.space_group_name_H-M   'P 1'
#
loop_
_entity.id
_entity.type
_entity.pdbx_description
1 polymer ?
#
loop_
_entity_poly.entity_id
_entity_poly.type
_entity_poly.pdbx_seq_one_letter_code
_entity_poly.pdbx_strand_id
1 'polypeptide(L)'
;MLRTRGLFISARQFHNSVVRPSVLDYFKFYKKKDATPETPIKDTKEVIKEIETKARDPVTSNKVVILGKHNSEFSDAKISQKALEGFVFSTWLPQKSEFSNRNTGSQPYQEVVSELLTEIFKTHVPSINASDLKLDDLALRFKLLKEVQIKFGTSIPDIKLSQLDSFDKIERYLLAKLDPKSQLFNEKVPDAVHLDPKEFEGTNITVGEYVFESQKRKEIKKLYRKAKNAEQKAIQEALNDGEK
;
A
#
# COMPACT_ATOMS: atom_id res chain seq x y z
N MET A 1 39.09 -34.85 -29.74
CA MET A 1 38.30 -35.02 -30.98
C MET A 1 37.31 -36.15 -30.76
N LEU A 2 36.00 -35.88 -30.81
CA LEU A 2 34.94 -36.80 -31.23
C LEU A 2 33.64 -35.99 -31.17
N ARG A 3 33.21 -35.47 -32.33
CA ARG A 3 31.93 -34.78 -32.54
C ARG A 3 30.87 -35.84 -32.79
N THR A 4 29.83 -35.90 -31.97
CA THR A 4 28.59 -36.61 -32.31
C THR A 4 27.78 -35.75 -33.28
N ARG A 5 27.45 -36.32 -34.44
CA ARG A 5 26.64 -35.73 -35.52
C ARG A 5 25.25 -36.38 -35.54
N GLY A 6 24.21 -35.56 -35.73
CA GLY A 6 22.87 -35.93 -36.23
C GLY A 6 21.93 -36.53 -35.18
N LEU A 7 20.66 -36.13 -35.07
CA LEU A 7 19.68 -35.94 -36.15
C LEU A 7 18.80 -34.71 -35.88
N PHE A 8 18.79 -33.73 -36.79
CA PHE A 8 17.73 -32.73 -36.84
C PHE A 8 16.57 -33.29 -37.65
N ILE A 9 15.46 -33.59 -36.98
CA ILE A 9 14.19 -33.91 -37.61
C ILE A 9 13.65 -32.60 -38.20
N SER A 10 13.88 -32.38 -39.50
CA SER A 10 13.22 -31.31 -40.25
C SER A 10 11.78 -31.72 -40.55
N ALA A 11 10.87 -31.43 -39.62
CA ALA A 11 9.44 -31.47 -39.91
C ALA A 11 9.08 -30.33 -40.88
N ARG A 12 8.52 -30.64 -42.04
CA ARG A 12 7.89 -29.63 -42.91
C ARG A 12 6.68 -29.07 -42.17
N GLN A 13 6.85 -27.90 -41.55
CA GLN A 13 5.71 -27.15 -41.03
C GLN A 13 4.99 -26.51 -42.21
N PHE A 14 3.74 -26.93 -42.45
CA PHE A 14 2.86 -26.18 -43.33
C PHE A 14 2.66 -24.80 -42.72
N HIS A 15 3.05 -23.75 -43.45
CA HIS A 15 2.71 -22.39 -43.07
C HIS A 15 1.19 -22.21 -43.13
N ASN A 16 0.54 -22.30 -41.98
CA ASN A 16 -0.84 -21.90 -41.84
C ASN A 16 -0.82 -20.39 -41.54
N SER A 17 -0.89 -19.56 -42.57
CA SER A 17 -1.07 -18.13 -42.38
C SER A 17 -2.46 -17.91 -41.78
N VAL A 18 -2.52 -17.34 -40.57
CA VAL A 18 -3.77 -16.89 -39.97
C VAL A 18 -4.47 -15.96 -40.95
N VAL A 19 -5.61 -16.38 -41.49
CA VAL A 19 -6.46 -15.55 -42.35
C VAL A 19 -6.93 -14.37 -41.50
N ARG A 20 -6.31 -13.21 -41.66
CA ARG A 20 -6.78 -11.99 -40.99
C ARG A 20 -8.07 -11.55 -41.68
N PRO A 21 -9.16 -11.31 -40.94
CA PRO A 21 -10.38 -10.76 -41.53
C PRO A 21 -10.02 -9.43 -42.17
N SER A 22 -10.12 -9.37 -43.50
CA SER A 22 -9.85 -8.15 -44.25
C SER A 22 -11.09 -7.27 -44.25
N VAL A 23 -10.92 -5.95 -44.37
CA VAL A 23 -12.05 -5.02 -44.57
C VAL A 23 -12.90 -5.42 -45.79
N LEU A 24 -12.30 -6.11 -46.78
CA LEU A 24 -12.98 -6.64 -47.96
C LEU A 24 -13.87 -7.86 -47.66
N ASP A 25 -13.62 -8.61 -46.59
CA ASP A 25 -14.50 -9.72 -46.18
C ASP A 25 -15.82 -9.23 -45.58
N TYR A 26 -15.84 -8.01 -45.03
CA TYR A 26 -17.08 -7.35 -44.58
C TYR A 26 -18.09 -7.19 -45.72
N PHE A 27 -17.64 -6.84 -46.93
CA PHE A 27 -18.51 -6.68 -48.10
C PHE A 27 -19.06 -7.99 -48.66
N LYS A 28 -18.42 -9.13 -48.40
CA LYS A 28 -18.94 -10.45 -48.80
C LYS A 28 -20.19 -10.83 -48.00
N PHE A 29 -20.33 -10.33 -46.77
CA PHE A 29 -21.53 -10.57 -45.95
C PHE A 29 -22.73 -9.75 -46.41
N TYR A 30 -22.53 -8.61 -47.09
CA TYR A 30 -23.63 -7.83 -47.67
C TYR A 30 -24.17 -8.46 -48.95
N LYS A 31 -23.30 -9.05 -49.79
CA LYS A 31 -23.74 -9.75 -51.01
C LYS A 31 -24.58 -11.00 -50.78
N LYS A 32 -24.56 -11.58 -49.57
CA LYS A 32 -25.35 -12.77 -49.21
C LYS A 32 -26.67 -12.44 -48.51
N LYS A 33 -26.93 -11.18 -48.16
CA LYS A 33 -28.19 -10.77 -47.52
C LYS A 33 -29.35 -10.61 -48.50
N ASP A 34 -29.07 -10.53 -49.80
CA ASP A 34 -30.12 -10.41 -50.83
C ASP A 34 -30.73 -11.75 -51.24
N ALA A 35 -30.46 -12.83 -50.49
CA ALA A 35 -30.97 -14.17 -50.77
C ALA A 35 -31.75 -14.75 -49.56
N THR A 36 -32.84 -14.09 -49.17
CA THR A 36 -34.03 -14.71 -48.54
C THR A 36 -35.22 -13.72 -48.56
N PRO A 37 -36.47 -14.23 -48.46
CA PRO A 37 -37.58 -13.97 -49.39
C PRO A 37 -38.06 -12.52 -49.39
N GLU A 38 -38.57 -12.07 -50.53
CA GLU A 38 -39.23 -10.79 -50.75
C GLU A 38 -40.28 -10.49 -49.67
N THR A 39 -39.90 -9.71 -48.65
CA THR A 39 -40.90 -8.98 -47.88
C THR A 39 -41.34 -7.79 -48.72
N PRO A 40 -42.65 -7.52 -48.85
CA PRO A 40 -43.14 -6.46 -49.71
C PRO A 40 -42.55 -5.11 -49.27
N ILE A 41 -42.11 -4.33 -50.26
CA ILE A 41 -41.57 -2.98 -50.07
C ILE A 41 -42.64 -2.16 -49.33
N LYS A 42 -42.39 -1.85 -48.06
CA LYS A 42 -43.30 -1.01 -47.26
C LYS A 42 -43.24 0.44 -47.75
N ASP A 43 -44.40 1.08 -47.78
CA ASP A 43 -44.51 2.48 -48.20
C ASP A 43 -43.80 3.41 -47.20
N THR A 44 -43.12 4.44 -47.70
CA THR A 44 -42.31 5.37 -46.87
C THR A 44 -43.12 6.04 -45.76
N LYS A 45 -44.42 6.26 -46.00
CA LYS A 45 -45.35 6.83 -45.01
C LYS A 45 -45.60 5.89 -43.81
N GLU A 46 -45.59 4.58 -44.03
CA GLU A 46 -45.79 3.58 -42.98
C GLU A 46 -44.53 3.41 -42.15
N VAL A 47 -43.36 3.47 -42.80
CA VAL A 47 -42.05 3.43 -42.14
C VAL A 47 -41.86 4.66 -41.23
N ILE A 48 -42.26 5.86 -41.70
CA ILE A 48 -42.19 7.09 -40.89
C ILE A 48 -43.10 6.97 -39.66
N LYS A 49 -44.34 6.48 -39.83
CA LYS A 49 -45.27 6.25 -38.70
C LYS A 49 -44.75 5.20 -37.72
N GLU A 50 -44.13 4.12 -38.20
CA GLU A 50 -43.49 3.11 -37.34
C GLU A 50 -42.32 3.70 -36.54
N ILE A 51 -41.53 4.61 -37.12
CA ILE A 51 -40.40 5.29 -36.44
C ILE A 51 -40.89 6.31 -35.41
N GLU A 52 -41.98 7.02 -35.70
CA GLU A 52 -42.57 8.01 -34.78
C GLU A 52 -43.30 7.36 -33.61
N THR A 53 -43.94 6.19 -33.83
CA THR A 53 -44.65 5.43 -32.80
C THR A 53 -43.73 4.56 -31.96
N LYS A 54 -42.70 3.96 -32.56
CA LYS A 54 -41.63 3.25 -31.84
C LYS A 54 -40.49 4.23 -31.57
N ALA A 55 -40.66 5.03 -30.52
CA ALA A 55 -39.53 5.67 -29.86
C ALA A 55 -38.41 4.61 -29.72
N ARG A 56 -37.23 4.90 -30.29
CA ARG A 56 -36.10 3.97 -30.29
C ARG A 56 -35.90 3.43 -28.88
N ASP A 57 -36.28 2.18 -28.67
CA ASP A 57 -35.93 1.48 -27.44
C ASP A 57 -34.42 1.65 -27.27
N PRO A 58 -33.95 2.12 -26.10
CA PRO A 58 -32.53 2.33 -25.89
C PRO A 58 -31.85 1.02 -26.21
N VAL A 59 -30.90 1.06 -27.16
CA VAL A 59 -30.09 -0.09 -27.57
C VAL A 59 -29.64 -0.76 -26.28
N THR A 60 -30.27 -1.88 -25.96
CA THR A 60 -29.98 -2.60 -24.74
C THR A 60 -28.53 -2.99 -24.88
N SER A 61 -27.65 -2.31 -24.14
CA SER A 61 -26.26 -2.69 -24.07
C SER A 61 -26.30 -4.06 -23.43
N ASN A 62 -26.31 -5.11 -24.25
CA ASN A 62 -26.27 -6.48 -23.79
C ASN A 62 -24.94 -6.59 -23.04
N LYS A 63 -25.00 -6.44 -21.71
CA LYS A 63 -23.85 -6.63 -20.85
C LYS A 63 -23.45 -8.08 -21.04
N VAL A 64 -22.38 -8.29 -21.80
CA VAL A 64 -21.79 -9.60 -21.96
C VAL A 64 -21.30 -10.00 -20.58
N VAL A 65 -21.97 -10.98 -19.98
CA VAL A 65 -21.52 -11.59 -18.73
C VAL A 65 -20.28 -12.38 -19.08
N ILE A 66 -19.12 -11.95 -18.57
CA ILE A 66 -17.88 -12.71 -18.72
C ILE A 66 -18.02 -13.98 -17.88
N LEU A 67 -18.31 -15.09 -18.54
CA LEU A 67 -18.32 -16.41 -17.93
C LEU A 67 -16.89 -16.98 -18.00
N GLY A 68 -16.16 -16.89 -16.90
CA GLY A 68 -14.81 -17.44 -16.80
C GLY A 68 -14.28 -17.35 -15.36
N LYS A 69 -13.50 -18.35 -14.95
CA LYS A 69 -12.78 -18.31 -13.68
C LYS A 69 -11.58 -17.38 -13.86
N HIS A 70 -11.68 -16.15 -13.35
CA HIS A 70 -10.52 -15.26 -13.27
C HIS A 70 -9.45 -15.93 -12.40
N ASN A 71 -8.18 -15.90 -12.80
CA ASN A 71 -7.07 -16.32 -11.95
C ASN A 71 -6.98 -15.33 -10.78
N SER A 72 -7.74 -15.60 -9.72
CA SER A 72 -7.95 -14.70 -8.60
C SER A 72 -6.83 -14.79 -7.56
N GLU A 73 -5.98 -15.82 -7.64
CA GLU A 73 -4.86 -16.07 -6.74
C GLU A 73 -3.83 -14.94 -6.69
N PHE A 74 -3.63 -14.21 -7.80
CA PHE A 74 -2.67 -13.10 -7.88
C PHE A 74 -3.32 -11.71 -7.91
N SER A 75 -4.62 -11.62 -8.17
CA SER A 75 -5.31 -10.33 -8.37
C SER A 75 -6.21 -9.94 -7.21
N ASP A 76 -6.68 -10.90 -6.40
CA ASP A 76 -7.65 -10.63 -5.34
C ASP A 76 -6.98 -10.68 -3.97
N ALA A 77 -6.74 -9.49 -3.41
CA ALA A 77 -6.12 -9.33 -2.09
C ALA A 77 -6.86 -10.12 -1.00
N LYS A 78 -8.17 -10.36 -1.17
CA LYS A 78 -8.97 -11.15 -0.23
C LYS A 78 -8.58 -12.63 -0.19
N ILE A 79 -8.13 -13.19 -1.32
CA ILE A 79 -7.70 -14.59 -1.41
C ILE A 79 -6.32 -14.76 -0.79
N SER A 80 -5.41 -13.82 -1.06
CA SER A 80 -4.09 -13.80 -0.40
C SER A 80 -4.23 -13.61 1.11
N GLN A 81 -5.17 -12.76 1.57
CA GLN A 81 -5.47 -12.62 3.00
C GLN A 81 -6.00 -13.94 3.60
N LYS A 82 -6.93 -14.62 2.94
CA LYS A 82 -7.41 -15.94 3.35
C LYS A 82 -6.32 -17.00 3.41
N ALA A 83 -5.36 -16.97 2.48
CA ALA A 83 -4.22 -17.88 2.51
C ALA A 83 -3.26 -17.60 3.69
N LEU A 84 -3.28 -16.39 4.24
CA LEU A 84 -2.50 -15.98 5.40
C LEU A 84 -3.28 -16.10 6.72
N GLU A 85 -4.58 -16.41 6.68
CA GLU A 85 -5.39 -16.64 7.87
C GLU A 85 -4.83 -17.84 8.64
N GLY A 86 -4.33 -17.60 9.86
CA GLY A 86 -3.70 -18.61 10.71
C GLY A 86 -2.17 -18.67 10.62
N PHE A 87 -1.52 -17.88 9.77
CA PHE A 87 -0.06 -17.75 9.81
C PHE A 87 0.37 -16.94 11.03
N VAL A 88 1.00 -17.61 11.99
CA VAL A 88 1.56 -16.97 13.19
C VAL A 88 3.03 -16.65 12.94
N PHE A 89 3.35 -15.36 12.86
CA PHE A 89 4.73 -14.89 12.74
C PHE A 89 5.36 -14.82 14.14
N SER A 90 6.43 -15.59 14.37
CA SER A 90 7.19 -15.53 15.61
C SER A 90 8.26 -14.44 15.54
N THR A 91 7.89 -13.22 15.93
CA THR A 91 8.88 -12.15 16.16
C THR A 91 9.34 -12.15 17.59
N TRP A 92 10.65 -12.15 17.79
CA TRP A 92 11.24 -11.91 19.10
C TRP A 92 11.17 -10.43 19.50
N LEU A 93 11.01 -9.52 18.54
CA LEU A 93 10.68 -8.12 18.80
C LEU A 93 9.16 -7.94 18.95
N PRO A 94 8.70 -7.16 19.95
CA PRO A 94 7.30 -6.79 20.04
C PRO A 94 6.89 -5.86 18.89
N GLN A 95 5.71 -6.09 18.31
CA GLN A 95 5.16 -5.23 17.25
C GLN A 95 4.75 -3.84 17.74
N LYS A 96 4.43 -3.72 19.03
CA LYS A 96 4.09 -2.45 19.68
C LYS A 96 4.93 -2.36 20.94
N SER A 97 5.83 -1.39 21.00
CA SER A 97 6.45 -0.96 22.24
C SER A 97 5.88 0.39 22.66
N GLU A 98 5.90 0.67 23.96
CA GLU A 98 5.50 1.98 24.52
C GLU A 98 6.33 3.12 23.91
N PHE A 99 7.54 2.79 23.44
CA PHE A 99 8.50 3.69 22.80
C PHE A 99 8.40 3.74 21.27
N SER A 100 7.60 2.85 20.64
CA SER A 100 7.40 2.84 19.18
C SER A 100 6.45 3.94 18.71
N ASN A 101 5.53 4.38 19.56
CA ASN A 101 4.58 5.44 19.25
C ASN A 101 5.15 6.77 19.75
N ARG A 102 5.36 7.72 18.83
CA ARG A 102 5.87 9.08 19.09
C ARG A 102 4.95 9.96 19.99
N ASN A 103 3.96 9.37 20.63
CA ASN A 103 2.98 10.07 21.46
C ASN A 103 3.50 10.40 22.87
N THR A 104 4.75 10.05 23.19
CA THR A 104 5.42 10.42 24.46
C THR A 104 5.91 11.88 24.42
N GLY A 105 5.07 12.81 23.97
CA GLY A 105 5.36 14.24 24.00
C GLY A 105 5.21 14.87 25.40
N SER A 106 4.74 14.12 26.39
CA SER A 106 4.35 14.66 27.71
C SER A 106 5.24 14.23 28.88
N GLN A 107 6.16 13.28 28.70
CA GLN A 107 7.14 12.89 29.72
C GLN A 107 8.55 12.99 29.13
N PRO A 108 9.58 13.32 29.94
CA PRO A 108 10.96 13.32 29.49
C PRO A 108 11.36 11.88 29.13
N TYR A 109 11.21 11.51 27.85
CA TYR A 109 11.55 10.17 27.34
C TYR A 109 12.99 9.76 27.72
N GLN A 110 13.86 10.73 27.93
CA GLN A 110 15.23 10.54 28.39
C GLN A 110 15.29 9.84 29.75
N GLU A 111 14.50 10.30 30.72
CA GLU A 111 14.45 9.72 32.06
C GLU A 111 13.93 8.28 32.00
N VAL A 112 12.85 8.04 31.24
CA VAL A 112 12.25 6.71 31.09
C VAL A 112 13.22 5.72 30.43
N VAL A 113 13.94 6.16 29.38
CA VAL A 113 14.96 5.33 28.72
C VAL A 113 16.08 4.99 29.71
N SER A 114 16.56 5.98 30.47
CA SER A 114 17.62 5.78 31.47
C SER A 114 17.17 4.82 32.57
N GLU A 115 15.95 4.96 33.08
CA GLU A 115 15.40 4.13 34.15
C GLU A 115 15.28 2.68 33.72
N LEU A 116 14.65 2.42 32.57
CA LEU A 116 14.51 1.07 32.02
C LEU A 116 15.86 0.45 31.67
N LEU A 117 16.80 1.24 31.16
CA LEU A 117 18.14 0.74 30.89
C LEU A 117 18.84 0.34 32.19
N THR A 118 18.72 1.13 33.26
CA THR A 118 19.28 0.74 34.57
C THR A 118 18.61 -0.51 35.14
N GLU A 119 17.31 -0.72 34.92
CA GLU A 119 16.62 -1.95 35.32
C GLU A 119 17.20 -3.18 34.60
N ILE A 120 17.36 -3.10 33.27
CA ILE A 120 17.97 -4.17 32.46
C ILE A 120 19.42 -4.43 32.88
N PHE A 121 20.18 -3.39 33.21
CA PHE A 121 21.55 -3.57 33.67
C PHE A 121 21.60 -4.24 35.06
N LYS A 122 20.69 -3.90 35.97
CA LYS A 122 20.61 -4.52 37.31
C LYS A 122 20.22 -6.00 37.24
N THR A 123 19.41 -6.43 36.28
CA THR A 123 19.04 -7.84 36.12
C THR A 123 20.20 -8.72 35.67
N HIS A 124 21.07 -8.20 34.78
CA HIS A 124 22.23 -8.95 34.28
C HIS A 124 23.49 -8.75 35.12
N VAL A 125 23.67 -7.58 35.74
CA VAL A 125 24.85 -7.20 36.52
C VAL A 125 24.43 -6.48 37.82
N PRO A 126 24.02 -7.23 38.86
CA PRO A 126 23.49 -6.65 40.10
C PRO A 126 24.52 -5.95 41.00
N SER A 127 25.83 -6.14 40.75
CA SER A 127 26.89 -5.76 41.70
C SER A 127 27.73 -4.54 41.30
N ILE A 128 27.47 -3.91 40.14
CA ILE A 128 28.33 -2.85 39.59
C ILE A 128 27.46 -1.67 39.15
N ASN A 129 27.92 -0.44 39.44
CA ASN A 129 27.29 0.78 38.95
C ASN A 129 27.28 0.75 37.41
N ALA A 130 26.08 0.81 36.83
CA ALA A 130 25.86 0.60 35.40
C ALA A 130 26.65 1.57 34.51
N SER A 131 26.90 2.80 34.99
CA SER A 131 27.55 3.89 34.24
C SER A 131 29.02 3.64 33.87
N ASP A 132 29.78 2.88 34.66
CA ASP A 132 31.23 2.69 34.46
C ASP A 132 31.59 1.28 33.91
N LEU A 133 30.59 0.42 33.69
CA LEU A 133 30.82 -0.94 33.26
C LEU A 133 31.10 -1.01 31.75
N LYS A 134 32.26 -1.58 31.39
CA LYS A 134 32.54 -2.05 30.03
C LYS A 134 32.04 -3.48 29.85
N LEU A 135 31.31 -3.72 28.77
CA LEU A 135 30.74 -5.00 28.36
C LEU A 135 31.74 -5.77 27.49
N ASP A 136 32.84 -6.20 28.11
CA ASP A 136 33.91 -6.95 27.43
C ASP A 136 33.53 -8.42 27.18
N ASP A 137 32.67 -9.00 28.02
CA ASP A 137 32.10 -10.32 27.78
C ASP A 137 31.04 -10.26 26.67
N LEU A 138 31.37 -10.89 25.54
CA LEU A 138 30.51 -10.97 24.36
C LEU A 138 29.16 -11.64 24.65
N ALA A 139 29.15 -12.69 25.49
CA ALA A 139 27.94 -13.44 25.78
C ALA A 139 26.97 -12.61 26.63
N LEU A 140 27.49 -11.92 27.65
CA LEU A 140 26.74 -10.98 28.47
C LEU A 140 26.24 -9.81 27.62
N ARG A 141 27.12 -9.21 26.81
CA ARG A 141 26.75 -8.10 25.91
C ARG A 141 25.61 -8.49 24.97
N PHE A 142 25.67 -9.67 24.37
CA PHE A 142 24.61 -10.14 23.48
C PHE A 142 23.28 -10.34 24.21
N LYS A 143 23.29 -10.97 25.40
CA LYS A 143 22.07 -11.15 26.21
C LYS A 143 21.43 -9.82 26.59
N LEU A 144 22.26 -8.88 27.04
CA LEU A 144 21.82 -7.54 27.42
C LEU A 144 21.23 -6.79 26.22
N LEU A 145 21.95 -6.72 25.10
CA LEU A 145 21.47 -6.02 23.90
C LEU A 145 20.20 -6.66 23.34
N LYS A 146 20.06 -8.00 23.41
CA LYS A 146 18.83 -8.69 23.04
C LYS A 146 17.66 -8.29 23.92
N GLU A 147 17.86 -8.17 25.23
CA GLU A 147 16.80 -7.71 26.15
C GLU A 147 16.43 -6.25 25.91
N VAL A 148 17.41 -5.39 25.66
CA VAL A 148 17.19 -4.00 25.24
C VAL A 148 16.32 -3.96 23.98
N GLN A 149 16.65 -4.75 22.96
CA GLN A 149 15.86 -4.81 21.73
C GLN A 149 14.42 -5.29 21.96
N ILE A 150 14.21 -6.25 22.87
CA ILE A 150 12.88 -6.75 23.25
C ILE A 150 12.09 -5.67 23.99
N LYS A 151 12.67 -5.01 24.99
CA LYS A 151 11.99 -4.02 25.84
C LYS A 151 11.64 -2.75 25.08
N PHE A 152 12.57 -2.23 24.29
CA PHE A 152 12.36 -1.01 23.50
C PHE A 152 11.65 -1.27 22.17
N GLY A 153 11.59 -2.53 21.70
CA GLY A 153 10.99 -2.90 20.42
C GLY A 153 11.77 -2.37 19.22
N THR A 154 13.06 -2.07 19.38
CA THR A 154 13.92 -1.50 18.33
C THR A 154 14.95 -2.51 17.85
N SER A 155 15.09 -2.65 16.53
CA SER A 155 16.20 -3.41 15.94
C SER A 155 17.50 -2.60 15.97
N ILE A 156 18.60 -3.24 16.35
CA ILE A 156 19.95 -2.65 16.37
C ILE A 156 20.75 -3.31 15.24
N PRO A 157 21.30 -2.53 14.29
CA PRO A 157 22.15 -3.07 13.23
C PRO A 157 23.41 -3.74 13.78
N ASP A 158 23.90 -4.79 13.12
CA ASP A 158 25.08 -5.54 13.55
C ASP A 158 26.33 -4.66 13.71
N ILE A 159 26.50 -3.68 12.82
CA ILE A 159 27.59 -2.69 12.91
C ILE A 159 27.52 -1.95 14.24
N LYS A 160 26.32 -1.60 14.73
CA LYS A 160 26.13 -0.94 16.01
C LYS A 160 26.34 -1.90 17.18
N LEU A 161 25.91 -3.17 17.08
CA LEU A 161 26.18 -4.17 18.12
C LEU A 161 27.68 -4.28 18.45
N SER A 162 28.57 -4.12 17.46
CA SER A 162 30.02 -4.14 17.68
C SER A 162 30.57 -2.90 18.41
N GLN A 163 29.88 -1.76 18.32
CA GLN A 163 30.31 -0.46 18.87
C GLN A 163 29.76 -0.20 20.27
N LEU A 164 28.66 -0.85 20.62
CA LEU A 164 27.94 -0.68 21.88
C LEU A 164 28.58 -1.53 23.00
N ASP A 165 29.66 -1.02 23.58
CA ASP A 165 30.45 -1.68 24.62
C ASP A 165 30.24 -1.11 26.03
N SER A 166 29.43 -0.07 26.21
CA SER A 166 29.19 0.57 27.50
C SER A 166 27.75 1.04 27.64
N PHE A 167 27.33 1.23 28.90
CA PHE A 167 26.01 1.78 29.23
C PHE A 167 25.77 3.12 28.54
N ASP A 168 26.70 4.07 28.68
CA ASP A 168 26.60 5.41 28.08
C ASP A 168 26.46 5.35 26.55
N LYS A 169 27.17 4.45 25.87
CA LYS A 169 27.00 4.28 24.41
C LYS A 169 25.64 3.72 24.04
N ILE A 170 25.13 2.77 24.81
CA ILE A 170 23.80 2.17 24.60
C ILE A 170 22.72 3.21 24.85
N GLU A 171 22.81 3.96 25.94
CA GLU A 171 21.89 5.03 26.29
C GLU A 171 21.85 6.09 25.20
N ARG A 172 22.99 6.65 24.79
CA ARG A 172 23.06 7.65 23.71
C ARG A 172 22.47 7.13 22.40
N TYR A 173 22.74 5.87 22.07
CA TYR A 173 22.17 5.25 20.88
C TYR A 173 20.64 5.15 20.96
N LEU A 174 20.10 4.71 22.09
CA LEU A 174 18.66 4.60 22.31
C LEU A 174 17.99 5.97 22.29
N LEU A 175 18.57 6.97 22.96
CA LEU A 175 18.05 8.34 22.96
C LEU A 175 17.99 8.94 21.56
N ALA A 176 19.00 8.72 20.73
CA ALA A 176 19.00 9.17 19.33
C ALA A 176 18.00 8.41 18.46
N LYS A 177 17.82 7.11 18.71
CA LYS A 177 16.94 6.24 17.90
C LYS A 177 15.46 6.40 18.25
N LEU A 178 15.16 6.66 19.51
CA LEU A 178 13.81 6.79 20.06
C LEU A 178 13.35 8.25 20.17
N ASP A 179 14.15 9.21 19.71
CA ASP A 179 13.78 10.62 19.74
C ASP A 179 12.44 10.83 18.99
N PRO A 180 11.38 11.30 19.68
CA PRO A 180 10.08 11.53 19.05
C PRO A 180 10.12 12.61 17.95
N LYS A 181 11.11 13.51 18.01
CA LYS A 181 11.34 14.54 16.99
C LYS A 181 12.09 14.01 15.77
N SER A 182 12.84 12.91 15.91
CA SER A 182 13.61 12.33 14.82
C SER A 182 12.68 11.86 13.69
N GLN A 183 12.99 12.22 12.46
CA GLN A 183 12.15 11.87 11.31
C GLN A 183 12.44 10.46 10.80
N LEU A 184 11.45 9.81 10.20
CA LEU A 184 11.65 8.47 9.65
C LEU A 184 12.59 8.57 8.45
N PHE A 185 13.73 7.90 8.56
CA PHE A 185 14.66 7.76 7.45
C PHE A 185 13.96 7.07 6.25
N ASN A 186 13.99 7.73 5.10
CA ASN A 186 13.46 7.20 3.86
C ASN A 186 14.60 6.71 2.98
N GLU A 187 14.73 5.39 2.84
CA GLU A 187 15.78 4.76 2.01
C GLU A 187 15.77 5.23 0.56
N LYS A 188 14.61 5.67 0.03
CA LYS A 188 14.51 6.16 -1.34
C LYS A 188 15.15 7.54 -1.55
N VAL A 189 15.26 8.32 -0.48
CA VAL A 189 15.79 9.68 -0.52
C VAL A 189 16.70 9.85 0.70
N PRO A 190 17.92 9.30 0.67
CA PRO A 190 18.83 9.32 1.81
C PRO A 190 19.29 10.75 2.15
N ASP A 191 19.41 11.60 1.13
CA ASP A 191 19.88 12.99 1.26
C ASP A 191 18.73 13.99 1.52
N ALA A 192 17.57 13.50 1.98
CA ALA A 192 16.44 14.36 2.29
C ALA A 192 16.79 15.27 3.48
N VAL A 193 16.76 16.58 3.25
CA VAL A 193 16.88 17.58 4.31
C VAL A 193 15.48 17.93 4.81
N HIS A 194 15.29 17.76 6.11
CA HIS A 194 14.05 18.10 6.78
C HIS A 194 14.28 19.32 7.67
N LEU A 195 13.54 20.38 7.38
CA LEU A 195 13.66 21.66 8.07
C LEU A 195 12.54 21.77 9.11
N ASP A 196 12.92 21.98 10.37
CA ASP A 196 11.94 22.22 11.43
C ASP A 196 11.57 23.71 11.44
N PRO A 197 10.28 24.07 11.33
CA PRO A 197 9.85 25.48 11.30
C PRO A 197 10.31 26.29 12.54
N LYS A 198 10.47 25.60 13.68
CA LYS A 198 10.93 26.18 14.95
C LYS A 198 12.35 26.72 14.88
N GLU A 199 13.21 26.13 14.04
CA GLU A 199 14.60 26.59 13.87
C GLU A 199 14.67 27.95 13.16
N PHE A 200 13.62 28.34 12.44
CA PHE A 200 13.54 29.57 11.68
C PHE A 200 12.64 30.63 12.35
N GLU A 201 12.12 30.36 13.54
CA GLU A 201 11.35 31.34 14.32
C GLU A 201 12.21 32.58 14.63
N GLY A 202 11.74 33.76 14.23
CA GLY A 202 12.48 35.03 14.36
C GLY A 202 13.29 35.43 13.11
N THR A 203 13.31 34.59 12.08
CA THR A 203 13.87 34.92 10.76
C THR A 203 12.76 35.28 9.77
N ASN A 204 13.08 35.96 8.67
CA ASN A 204 12.15 36.22 7.55
C ASN A 204 11.81 34.96 6.71
N ILE A 205 12.22 33.77 7.15
CA ILE A 205 12.06 32.52 6.41
C ILE A 205 10.90 31.74 7.03
N THR A 206 9.93 31.36 6.20
CA THR A 206 8.82 30.49 6.60
C THR A 206 8.98 29.13 5.93
N VAL A 207 8.99 28.08 6.74
CA VAL A 207 8.98 26.69 6.26
C VAL A 207 7.55 26.18 6.38
N GLY A 208 6.90 25.96 5.24
CA GLY A 208 5.56 25.37 5.19
C GLY A 208 5.58 23.85 5.30
N GLU A 209 4.54 23.27 5.88
CA GLU A 209 4.37 21.81 5.89
C GLU A 209 4.08 21.30 4.47
N TYR A 210 4.94 20.40 3.98
CA TYR A 210 4.75 19.79 2.67
C TYR A 210 3.70 18.67 2.75
N VAL A 211 2.53 18.93 2.14
CA VAL A 211 1.45 17.95 2.02
C VAL A 211 1.32 17.51 0.57
N PHE A 212 1.35 16.20 0.33
CA PHE A 212 1.22 15.64 -1.03
C PHE A 212 -0.13 16.00 -1.66
N GLU A 213 -0.13 16.32 -2.96
CA GLU A 213 -1.38 16.61 -3.68
C GLU A 213 -2.40 15.47 -3.58
N SER A 214 -1.94 14.23 -3.56
CA SER A 214 -2.81 13.06 -3.42
C SER A 214 -3.54 13.04 -2.08
N GLN A 215 -2.90 13.50 -1.00
CA GLN A 215 -3.51 13.65 0.32
C GLN A 215 -4.53 14.79 0.32
N LYS A 216 -4.17 15.96 -0.24
CA LYS A 216 -5.09 17.10 -0.39
C LYS A 216 -6.36 16.70 -1.17
N ARG A 217 -6.20 16.02 -2.31
CA ARG A 217 -7.32 15.54 -3.13
C ARG A 217 -8.19 14.52 -2.38
N LYS A 218 -7.58 13.60 -1.62
CA LYS A 218 -8.32 12.62 -0.79
C LYS A 218 -9.15 13.33 0.28
N GLU A 219 -8.58 14.32 0.94
CA GLU A 219 -9.24 15.07 1.99
C GLU A 219 -10.39 15.93 1.46
N ILE A 220 -10.17 16.65 0.36
CA ILE A 220 -11.23 17.40 -0.35
C ILE A 220 -12.37 16.46 -0.74
N LYS A 221 -12.06 15.28 -1.30
CA LYS A 221 -13.10 14.29 -1.67
C LYS A 221 -13.87 13.78 -0.44
N LYS A 222 -13.20 13.62 0.70
CA LYS A 222 -13.85 13.24 1.97
C LYS A 222 -14.77 14.34 2.47
N LEU A 223 -14.34 15.60 2.41
CA LEU A 223 -15.16 16.76 2.77
C LEU A 223 -16.37 16.90 1.86
N TYR A 224 -16.20 16.76 0.54
CA TYR A 224 -17.31 16.81 -0.41
C TYR A 224 -18.35 15.71 -0.15
N ARG A 225 -17.89 14.48 0.14
CA ARG A 225 -18.79 13.39 0.53
C ARG A 225 -19.54 13.68 1.83
N LYS A 226 -18.86 14.26 2.82
CA LYS A 226 -19.50 14.66 4.09
C LYS A 226 -20.56 15.73 3.86
N ALA A 227 -20.25 16.77 3.07
CA ALA A 227 -21.17 17.84 2.72
C ALA A 227 -22.40 17.29 1.99
N LYS A 228 -22.20 16.49 0.93
CA LYS A 228 -23.29 15.87 0.18
C LYS A 228 -24.19 14.99 1.06
N ASN A 229 -23.60 14.22 1.97
CA ASN A 229 -24.38 13.39 2.90
C ASN A 229 -25.18 14.24 3.90
N ALA A 230 -24.63 15.38 4.33
CA ALA A 230 -25.34 16.31 5.21
C ALA A 230 -26.53 16.98 4.48
N GLU A 231 -26.32 17.43 3.24
CA GLU A 231 -27.39 17.98 2.40
C GLU A 231 -28.50 16.96 2.15
N GLN A 232 -28.15 15.71 1.80
CA GLN A 232 -29.14 14.66 1.59
C GLN A 232 -29.96 14.35 2.84
N LYS A 233 -29.32 14.35 4.02
CA LYS A 233 -30.04 14.18 5.29
C LYS A 233 -30.99 15.35 5.56
N ALA A 234 -30.54 16.58 5.38
CA ALA A 234 -31.38 17.76 5.55
C ALA A 234 -32.59 17.76 4.61
N ILE A 235 -32.42 17.33 3.36
CA ILE A 235 -33.53 17.18 2.39
C ILE A 235 -34.50 16.08 2.83
N GLN A 236 -34.00 14.94 3.31
CA GLN A 236 -34.86 13.85 3.81
C GLN A 236 -35.64 14.26 5.07
N GLU A 237 -35.01 15.00 5.99
CA GLU A 237 -35.67 15.56 7.17
C GLU A 237 -36.77 16.56 6.76
N ALA A 238 -36.49 17.48 5.85
CA ALA A 238 -37.48 18.44 5.34
C ALA A 238 -38.65 17.78 4.59
N LEU A 239 -38.42 16.70 3.85
CA LEU A 239 -39.49 15.93 3.20
C LEU A 239 -40.38 15.22 4.22
N ASN A 240 -39.78 14.61 5.26
CA ASN A 240 -40.53 13.91 6.30
C ASN A 240 -41.35 14.86 7.19
N ASP A 241 -40.90 16.11 7.37
CA ASP A 241 -41.64 17.14 8.12
C ASP A 241 -42.76 17.78 7.28
N GLY A 242 -42.65 17.79 5.95
CA GLY A 242 -43.69 18.27 5.04
C GLY A 242 -44.83 17.28 4.75
N GLU A 243 -44.65 16.00 5.12
CA GLU A 243 -45.67 14.93 4.99
C GLU A 243 -46.55 14.77 6.25
N LYS A 244 -46.33 15.57 7.31
CA LYS A 244 -47.19 15.65 8.51
C LYS A 244 -48.13 16.83 8.46
#